data_AF-A0A931LNN7-F1
#
_entry.id   AF-A0A931LNN7-F1
#
_cell.length_a   1.000
_cell.length_b   1.000
_cell.length_c   1.000
_cell.angle_alpha   90.00
_cell.angle_beta   90.00
_cell.angle_gamma   90.00
#
_symmetry.space_group_name_H-M   'P 1'
#
loop_
_entity.id
_entity.type
_entity.pdbx_description
1 polymer ?
#
loop_
_entity_poly.entity_id
_entity_poly.type
_entity_poly.pdbx_seq_one_letter_code
_entity_poly.pdbx_strand_id
1 'polypeptide(L)' 'MLLGPGLTIQLTPRGEWLQLYVVQLNTKQIVVQEAQGKSGQFDYLVQGVRKGYENHQVIQDKTK' A
#
# COMPACT_ATOMS: atom_id res chain seq x y z
N MET A 1 -10.41 -13.14 6.09
CA MET A 1 -10.28 -11.77 5.54
C MET A 1 -9.27 -11.85 4.41
N LEU A 2 -9.74 -12.02 3.17
CA LEU A 2 -8.87 -12.17 2.02
C LEU A 2 -8.50 -10.78 1.52
N LEU A 3 -7.22 -10.44 1.59
CA LEU A 3 -6.61 -9.34 0.85
C LEU A 3 -7.13 -9.43 -0.60
N GLY A 4 -7.68 -8.33 -1.14
CA GLY A 4 -8.03 -8.32 -2.56
C GLY A 4 -6.76 -8.67 -3.35
N PRO A 5 -6.79 -9.66 -4.26
CA PRO A 5 -5.59 -10.12 -4.95
C PRO A 5 -4.90 -8.92 -5.62
N GLY A 6 -3.67 -8.65 -5.21
CA GLY A 6 -2.83 -7.61 -5.81
C GLY A 6 -2.92 -6.21 -5.20
N LEU A 7 -3.56 -5.98 -4.06
CA LEU A 7 -3.43 -4.71 -3.33
C LEU A 7 -2.30 -4.78 -2.28
N THR A 8 -1.34 -3.88 -2.37
CA THR A 8 -0.23 -3.72 -1.41
C THR A 8 -0.13 -2.26 -0.97
N ILE A 9 0.53 -2.03 0.17
CA ILE A 9 0.81 -0.70 0.67
C ILE A 9 2.20 -0.65 1.29
N GLN A 10 2.89 0.45 1.09
CA GLN A 10 4.13 0.79 1.78
C GLN A 10 3.86 2.00 2.69
N LEU A 11 4.43 1.96 3.89
CA LEU A 11 4.33 3.02 4.88
C LEU A 11 5.74 3.53 5.19
N THR A 12 5.90 4.85 5.28
CA THR A 12 7.21 5.47 5.57
C THR A 12 7.04 6.54 6.64
N PRO A 13 7.52 6.32 7.87
CA PRO A 13 7.51 7.34 8.91
C PRO A 13 8.26 8.61 8.48
N ARG A 14 7.80 9.77 8.96
CA ARG A 14 8.49 11.06 8.78
C ARG A 14 8.89 11.65 10.13
N GLY A 15 10.14 12.11 10.21
CA GLY A 15 10.71 12.73 11.40
C GLY A 15 11.15 11.68 12.43
N GLU A 16 10.19 11.15 13.18
CA GLU A 16 10.45 10.16 14.23
C GLU A 16 10.33 8.72 13.70
N TRP A 17 11.06 7.80 14.31
CA TRP A 17 10.87 6.38 14.06
C TRP A 17 9.53 5.91 14.61
N LEU A 18 8.68 5.36 13.74
CA LEU A 18 7.38 4.78 14.09
C LEU A 18 7.32 3.32 13.63
N GLN A 19 6.84 2.44 14.50
CA GLN A 19 6.66 1.02 14.16
C GLN A 19 5.25 0.79 13.61
N LEU A 20 5.06 1.20 12.35
CA LEU A 20 3.77 1.18 11.68
C LEU A 20 3.45 -0.20 11.08
N TYR A 21 2.19 -0.62 11.16
CA TYR A 21 1.69 -1.82 10.51
C TYR A 21 0.24 -1.66 10.04
N VAL A 22 -0.15 -2.50 9.09
CA VAL A 22 -1.46 -2.44 8.44
C VAL A 22 -2.38 -3.45 9.11
N VAL A 23 -3.45 -2.96 9.73
CA VAL A 23 -4.51 -3.80 10.33
C VAL A 23 -5.51 -4.25 9.28
N GLN A 24 -5.85 -3.35 8.35
CA GLN A 24 -6.81 -3.62 7.29
C GLN A 24 -6.44 -2.88 6.02
N LEU A 25 -6.55 -3.59 4.90
CA LEU A 25 -6.34 -3.03 3.56
C LEU A 25 -7.38 -3.59 2.60
N ASN A 26 -8.21 -2.70 2.06
CA ASN A 26 -9.14 -3.01 0.98
C ASN A 26 -9.35 -1.77 0.10
N THR A 27 -10.15 -1.90 -0.96
CA THR A 27 -10.39 -0.83 -1.94
C THR A 27 -11.14 0.39 -1.39
N LYS A 28 -11.70 0.31 -0.19
CA LYS A 28 -12.48 1.39 0.46
C LYS A 28 -11.79 1.97 1.69
N GLN A 29 -10.91 1.21 2.34
CA GLN A 29 -10.36 1.58 3.63
C GLN A 29 -8.96 1.00 3.84
N ILE A 30 -8.14 1.83 4.50
CA ILE A 30 -6.84 1.48 5.05
C ILE A 30 -6.90 1.79 6.54
N VAL A 31 -6.51 0.82 7.38
CA VAL A 31 -6.36 1.01 8.82
C VAL A 31 -4.91 0.72 9.17
N VAL A 32 -4.22 1.74 9.66
CA VAL A 32 -2.81 1.70 10.09
C VAL A 32 -2.75 1.87 11.60
N GLN A 33 -1.85 1.14 12.26
CA GLN A 33 -1.55 1.29 13.67
C GLN A 33 -0.05 1.41 13.90
N GLU A 34 0.31 1.97 15.05
CA GLU A 34 1.66 2.04 15.57
C GLU A 34 1.74 1.14 16.82
N ALA A 35 2.82 0.35 16.94
CA ALA A 35 2.89 -0.74 17.92
C ALA A 35 3.09 -0.31 19.37
N GLN A 36 3.52 0.93 19.62
CA GLN A 36 3.94 1.44 20.92
C GLN A 36 3.05 2.60 21.41
N GLY A 37 1.97 2.92 20.70
CA GLY A 37 1.06 4.02 21.03
C GLY A 37 1.61 5.41 20.71
N LYS A 38 2.68 5.50 19.91
CA LYS A 38 3.24 6.77 19.46
C LYS A 38 2.35 7.41 18.41
N SER A 39 2.26 8.74 18.47
CA SER A 39 1.65 9.55 17.41
C SER A 39 2.75 10.13 16.53
N GLY A 40 2.48 10.27 15.24
CA GLY A 40 3.41 10.89 14.33
C GLY A 40 2.90 10.95 12.90
N GLN A 41 3.77 11.37 11.98
CA GLN A 41 3.46 11.52 10.58
C GLN A 41 4.08 10.38 9.76
N PHE A 42 3.40 9.99 8.69
CA PHE A 42 3.93 9.01 7.74
C PHE A 42 3.37 9.27 6.35
N ASP A 43 4.14 8.88 5.35
CA ASP A 43 3.71 8.79 3.97
C ASP A 43 3.25 7.36 3.65
N TYR A 44 2.41 7.24 2.62
CA TYR A 44 1.92 5.95 2.16
C TYR A 44 1.88 5.87 0.64
N LEU A 45 2.17 4.69 0.11
CA LEU A 45 2.01 4.36 -1.31
C LEU A 45 1.18 3.09 -1.42
N VAL A 46 -0.01 3.19 -2.02
CA VAL A 46 -0.88 2.04 -2.31
C VAL A 46 -0.68 1.61 -3.75
N GLN A 47 -0.46 0.32 -3.96
CA GLN A 47 -0.36 -0.29 -5.27
C GLN A 47 -1.45 -1.34 -5.39
N GLY A 48 -2.06 -1.43 -6.56
CA GLY A 48 -3.21 -2.28 -6.79
C GLY A 48 -3.32 -2.68 -8.25
N VAL A 49 -3.68 -3.93 -8.51
CA VAL A 49 -4.10 -4.36 -9.85
C VAL A 49 -5.57 -3.96 -10.05
N ARG A 50 -5.84 -3.19 -11.11
CA ARG A 50 -7.23 -2.87 -11.47
C ARG A 50 -7.91 -4.12 -12.03
N LYS A 51 -9.14 -4.38 -11.57
CA LYS A 51 -9.95 -5.49 -12.07
C LYS A 51 -10.08 -5.40 -13.59
N GLY A 52 -9.80 -6.49 -14.31
CA GLY A 52 -9.78 -6.55 -15.78
C GLY A 52 -8.41 -6.27 -16.41
N TYR A 53 -7.39 -5.96 -15.61
CA TYR A 53 -6.01 -5.71 -16.07
C TYR A 53 -5.01 -6.72 -15.48
N GLU A 54 -5.48 -7.83 -14.91
CA GLU A 54 -4.66 -8.84 -14.24
C GLU A 54 -3.63 -9.49 -15.18
N ASN A 55 -3.93 -9.55 -16.49
CA ASN A 55 -3.07 -10.11 -17.53
C ASN A 55 -2.66 -9.08 -18.59
N HIS A 56 -2.81 -7.78 -18.31
CA HIS A 56 -2.48 -6.75 -19.28
C HIS A 56 -0.96 -6.58 -19.35
N GLN A 57 -0.35 -6.97 -20.48
CA GLN A 57 1.05 -6.64 -20.74
C GLN A 57 1.17 -5.12 -20.85
N VAL A 58 2.01 -4.53 -19.99
CA VAL A 58 2.39 -3.13 -20.13
C VAL A 58 3.00 -2.96 -21.52
N ILE A 59 2.36 -2.17 -22.38
CA ILE A 59 2.93 -1.79 -23.67
C ILE A 59 4.20 -1.00 -23.36
N GLN A 60 5.36 -1.63 -23.55
CA GLN A 60 6.63 -0.93 -23.54
C GLN A 60 6.91 -0.50 -24.96
N ASP A 61 6.99 0.81 -25.19
CA ASP A 61 7.55 1.33 -26.43
C ASP A 61 8.94 0.73 -26.60
N LYS A 62 9.18 0.08 -27.75
CA LYS A 62 10.52 -0.42 -28.08
C LYS A 62 11.43 0.79 -28.20
N THR A 63 12.28 1.00 -27.19
CA THR A 63 13.42 1.89 -27.33
C THR A 63 14.26 1.36 -28.51
N LYS A 64 14.40 2.20 -29.54
CA LYS A 64 15.27 1.94 -30.69
C LYS A 64 16.74 2.00 -30.29
#